data_AF-A0A8J2UPB4-F1
#
_entry.id   AF-A0A8J2UPB4-F1
#
_cell.length_a   1.000
_cell.length_b   1.000
_cell.length_c   1.000
_cell.angle_alpha   90.00
_cell.angle_beta   90.00
_cell.angle_gamma   90.00
#
_symmetry.space_group_name_H-M   'P 1'
#
loop_
_entity.id
_entity.type
_entity.pdbx_description
1 polymer ?
#
loop_
_entity_poly.entity_id
_entity_poly.type
_entity_poly.pdbx_seq_one_letter_code
_entity_poly.pdbx_strand_id
1 'polypeptide(L)'
;MNTPDPKAPISSFATARRKFLRLAGLLAVPPSLLLSACSTRSATTATAASANIPPAGSWLQGGTRAITAAARAIDPFAAGLGTSCTLTCEATIGPCHTTSPERTDVSDGWDGIPMRLLLRVVDTGCKPVPDAIVEIWHTNHTGGYSGRIEAMCNNDQADLDKQFFRGYQRTDADGVVRFDSCFPGWYRGRVNHVHFRIMTGAYDADDRAAATLVSQLVFTDALNAAIFGNEPLYRELGLPDTLLSNDNVMGGESDHTPYLFDVQQVEGVMIASKTVTVRTGSDQATCSVKDGAHGGPGGPGGFGGPPPGLPPDGRRGPPPGRL
;
A
#
# COMPACT_ATOMS: atom_id res chain seq x y z
N MET A 1 -0.77 -35.81 -46.17
CA MET A 1 -1.94 -36.69 -46.21
C MET A 1 -1.75 -37.79 -45.16
N ASN A 2 -2.52 -37.65 -44.07
CA ASN A 2 -3.10 -38.65 -43.15
C ASN A 2 -2.27 -39.83 -42.59
N THR A 3 -2.07 -39.74 -41.27
CA THR A 3 -2.13 -40.77 -40.20
C THR A 3 -3.34 -41.74 -40.37
N PRO A 4 -3.51 -42.88 -39.63
CA PRO A 4 -3.11 -43.12 -38.23
C PRO A 4 -2.77 -44.57 -37.77
N ASP A 5 -2.37 -44.65 -36.50
CA ASP A 5 -2.31 -45.81 -35.58
C ASP A 5 -3.66 -46.55 -35.43
N PRO A 6 -3.72 -47.85 -34.98
CA PRO A 6 -4.04 -48.09 -33.56
C PRO A 6 -3.67 -49.46 -32.89
N LYS A 7 -3.51 -49.38 -31.55
CA LYS A 7 -4.05 -50.21 -30.43
C LYS A 7 -3.66 -51.70 -30.20
N ALA A 8 -3.39 -51.96 -28.91
CA ALA A 8 -3.13 -53.24 -28.21
C ALA A 8 -4.39 -54.09 -27.88
N PRO A 9 -4.22 -55.33 -27.35
CA PRO A 9 -5.09 -55.80 -26.24
C PRO A 9 -4.45 -56.70 -25.14
N ILE A 10 -4.79 -56.36 -23.88
CA ILE A 10 -5.38 -57.10 -22.70
C ILE A 10 -5.21 -58.63 -22.48
N SER A 11 -5.08 -59.02 -21.17
CA SER A 11 -5.59 -60.25 -20.47
C SER A 11 -4.51 -61.32 -20.12
N SER A 12 -4.45 -62.10 -19.02
CA SER A 12 -5.26 -62.39 -17.81
C SER A 12 -4.50 -63.41 -16.92
N PHE A 13 -4.67 -63.31 -15.59
CA PHE A 13 -4.72 -64.35 -14.54
C PHE A 13 -3.84 -65.63 -14.58
N ALA A 14 -3.17 -65.91 -13.45
CA ALA A 14 -3.14 -67.26 -12.87
C ALA A 14 -2.98 -67.22 -11.34
N THR A 15 -3.87 -67.97 -10.69
CA THR A 15 -4.07 -68.12 -9.24
C THR A 15 -3.29 -69.34 -8.73
N ALA A 16 -2.77 -69.31 -7.49
CA ALA A 16 -2.50 -70.53 -6.75
C ALA A 16 -2.92 -70.43 -5.27
N ARG A 17 -3.93 -71.26 -4.95
CA ARG A 17 -4.54 -71.52 -3.65
C ARG A 17 -3.54 -72.13 -2.65
N ARG A 18 -3.79 -71.91 -1.34
CA ARG A 18 -4.11 -72.99 -0.39
C ARG A 18 -4.66 -72.45 0.94
N LYS A 19 -5.59 -73.23 1.48
CA LYS A 19 -6.47 -73.02 2.64
C LYS A 19 -5.79 -73.50 3.94
N PHE A 20 -6.15 -72.95 5.10
CA PHE A 20 -6.92 -73.61 6.18
C PHE A 20 -6.63 -73.10 7.63
N LEU A 21 -7.76 -72.86 8.35
CA LEU A 21 -8.10 -73.14 9.76
C LEU A 21 -7.52 -72.32 10.96
N ARG A 22 -8.44 -71.55 11.57
CA ARG A 22 -8.86 -71.42 13.01
C ARG A 22 -7.81 -71.60 14.13
N LEU A 23 -7.75 -70.65 15.09
CA LEU A 23 -8.33 -70.77 16.44
C LEU A 23 -8.12 -69.46 17.28
N ALA A 24 -8.99 -69.24 18.25
CA ALA A 24 -9.05 -68.08 19.16
C ALA A 24 -8.14 -68.21 20.40
N GLY A 25 -7.85 -67.09 21.07
CA GLY A 25 -7.32 -67.06 22.45
C GLY A 25 -6.91 -65.66 22.93
N LEU A 26 -7.62 -65.13 23.93
CA LEU A 26 -7.25 -63.94 24.73
C LEU A 26 -6.20 -64.30 25.80
N LEU A 27 -5.22 -63.43 26.07
CA LEU A 27 -4.91 -62.81 27.39
C LEU A 27 -3.51 -62.11 27.45
N ALA A 28 -3.56 -60.82 27.80
CA ALA A 28 -2.62 -59.92 28.51
C ALA A 28 -1.09 -60.15 28.58
N VAL A 29 -0.31 -59.07 28.32
CA VAL A 29 0.71 -58.42 29.22
C VAL A 29 1.36 -57.19 28.49
N PRO A 30 1.62 -56.04 29.16
CA PRO A 30 2.25 -54.82 28.61
C PRO A 30 3.78 -54.75 28.90
N PRO A 31 4.48 -53.61 28.71
CA PRO A 31 4.62 -52.74 27.55
C PRO A 31 6.06 -52.77 26.99
N SER A 32 6.25 -52.45 25.72
CA SER A 32 7.59 -52.13 25.19
C SER A 32 7.48 -50.92 24.29
N LEU A 33 8.20 -49.86 24.65
CA LEU A 33 8.34 -48.63 23.89
C LEU A 33 8.74 -48.94 22.45
N LEU A 34 7.88 -48.56 21.50
CA LEU A 34 8.23 -48.45 20.10
C LEU A 34 8.01 -46.99 19.69
N LEU A 35 9.10 -46.32 19.36
CA LEU A 35 9.10 -45.03 18.69
C LEU A 35 8.37 -45.19 17.35
N SER A 36 7.13 -44.70 17.30
CA SER A 36 6.36 -44.59 16.06
C SER A 36 6.71 -43.26 15.39
N ALA A 37 7.47 -43.34 14.29
CA ALA A 37 7.64 -42.24 13.36
C ALA A 37 6.34 -42.07 12.54
N CYS A 38 5.43 -41.23 13.02
CA CYS A 38 4.33 -40.74 12.22
C CYS A 38 4.83 -39.65 11.27
N SER A 39 4.93 -39.99 9.99
CA SER A 39 5.06 -39.00 8.92
C SER A 39 3.72 -38.27 8.78
N THR A 40 3.59 -37.11 9.41
CA THR A 40 2.46 -36.20 9.17
C THR A 40 2.69 -35.47 7.86
N ARG A 41 1.87 -35.77 6.84
CA ARG A 41 1.63 -34.84 5.73
C ARG A 41 0.94 -33.62 6.33
N SER A 42 1.71 -32.59 6.67
CA SER A 42 1.15 -31.27 6.98
C SER A 42 0.51 -30.74 5.70
N ALA A 43 -0.82 -30.69 5.70
CA ALA A 43 -1.57 -29.86 4.77
C ALA A 43 -1.10 -28.42 4.98
N THR A 44 -0.51 -27.83 3.94
CA THR A 44 -0.24 -26.40 3.88
C THR A 44 -1.59 -25.69 3.75
N THR A 45 -2.18 -25.36 4.89
CA THR A 45 -3.18 -24.29 4.97
C THR A 45 -2.49 -23.02 4.50
N ALA A 46 -3.01 -22.42 3.43
CA ALA A 46 -2.64 -21.06 3.05
C ALA A 46 -2.98 -20.14 4.23
N THR A 47 -1.95 -19.72 4.96
CA THR A 47 -2.05 -18.65 5.94
C THR A 47 -2.43 -17.39 5.17
N ALA A 48 -3.64 -16.89 5.40
CA ALA A 48 -3.95 -15.50 5.11
C ALA A 48 -2.83 -14.64 5.73
N ALA A 49 -2.23 -13.76 4.94
CA ALA A 49 -1.20 -12.85 5.41
C ALA A 49 -1.77 -12.07 6.60
N SER A 50 -1.36 -12.42 7.82
CA SER A 50 -1.57 -11.55 8.97
C SER A 50 -0.81 -10.27 8.67
N ALA A 51 -1.54 -9.16 8.52
CA ALA A 51 -0.94 -7.85 8.49
C ALA A 51 -0.08 -7.73 9.76
N ASN A 52 1.24 -7.74 9.58
CA ASN A 52 2.19 -7.66 10.68
C ASN A 52 2.22 -6.19 11.12
N ILE A 53 1.17 -5.76 11.81
CA ILE A 53 1.05 -4.38 12.30
C ILE A 53 2.09 -4.22 13.39
N PRO A 54 3.04 -3.28 13.26
CA PRO A 54 4.04 -3.07 14.28
C PRO A 54 3.39 -2.68 15.62
N PRO A 55 4.02 -2.99 16.76
CA PRO A 55 3.52 -2.58 18.06
C PRO A 55 3.29 -1.06 18.14
N ALA A 56 2.30 -0.64 18.92
CA ALA A 56 2.04 0.76 19.22
C ALA A 56 3.30 1.49 19.73
N GLY A 57 3.59 2.69 19.21
CA GLY A 57 4.73 3.53 19.62
C GLY A 57 6.07 3.08 19.04
N SER A 58 6.07 2.24 18.00
CA SER A 58 7.30 1.69 17.40
C SER A 58 7.86 2.52 16.24
N TRP A 59 7.12 3.53 15.78
CA TRP A 59 7.54 4.38 14.67
C TRP A 59 8.44 5.52 15.14
N LEU A 60 9.45 5.85 14.33
CA LEU A 60 10.27 7.04 14.54
C LEU A 60 9.47 8.32 14.28
N GLN A 61 9.98 9.43 14.78
CA GLN A 61 9.48 10.78 14.54
C GLN A 61 10.58 11.67 13.97
N GLY A 62 10.24 12.86 13.52
CA GLY A 62 11.16 13.82 12.92
C GLY A 62 11.10 13.87 11.40
N GLY A 63 10.18 13.16 10.76
CA GLY A 63 10.05 13.12 9.31
C GLY A 63 11.26 12.51 8.61
N THR A 64 11.51 12.87 7.36
CA THR A 64 12.51 12.20 6.48
C THR A 64 13.94 12.21 6.99
N ARG A 65 14.29 13.15 7.89
CA ARG A 65 15.61 13.21 8.55
C ARG A 65 15.90 11.95 9.39
N ALA A 66 14.87 11.23 9.80
CA ALA A 66 14.97 9.99 10.58
C ALA A 66 15.06 8.72 9.70
N ILE A 67 15.01 8.83 8.37
CA ILE A 67 15.16 7.67 7.47
C ILE A 67 16.59 7.12 7.55
N THR A 68 16.74 5.93 8.13
CA THR A 68 18.04 5.28 8.34
C THR A 68 18.60 4.67 7.07
N ALA A 69 19.93 4.45 7.02
CA ALA A 69 20.57 3.77 5.89
C ALA A 69 20.03 2.35 5.67
N ALA A 70 19.68 1.63 6.75
CA ALA A 70 19.07 0.31 6.66
C ALA A 70 17.71 0.37 5.95
N ALA A 71 16.85 1.32 6.31
CA ALA A 71 15.58 1.54 5.63
C ALA A 71 15.76 1.92 4.15
N ARG A 72 16.80 2.71 3.83
CA ARG A 72 17.11 3.08 2.43
C ARG A 72 17.55 1.91 1.56
N ALA A 73 18.19 0.91 2.17
CA ALA A 73 18.72 -0.27 1.50
C ALA A 73 17.66 -1.36 1.23
N ILE A 74 16.45 -1.23 1.78
CA ILE A 74 15.38 -2.19 1.53
C ILE A 74 14.91 -2.10 0.08
N ASP A 75 14.98 -3.24 -0.61
CA ASP A 75 14.24 -3.47 -1.85
C ASP A 75 12.99 -4.32 -1.52
N PRO A 76 11.80 -3.69 -1.42
CA PRO A 76 10.57 -4.42 -1.13
C PRO A 76 10.11 -5.29 -2.30
N PHE A 77 10.77 -5.18 -3.46
CA PHE A 77 10.40 -5.89 -4.68
C PHE A 77 11.38 -7.00 -5.07
N ALA A 78 12.29 -7.37 -4.16
CA ALA A 78 13.32 -8.39 -4.36
C ALA A 78 12.74 -9.80 -4.66
N ALA A 79 11.49 -10.06 -4.24
CA ALA A 79 10.78 -11.30 -4.55
C ALA A 79 10.42 -11.45 -6.04
N GLY A 80 10.62 -10.39 -6.84
CA GLY A 80 10.32 -10.36 -8.26
C GLY A 80 8.83 -10.11 -8.54
N LEU A 81 8.46 -10.22 -9.82
CA LEU A 81 7.08 -10.12 -10.28
C LEU A 81 6.47 -11.52 -10.38
N GLY A 82 5.19 -11.64 -10.02
CA GLY A 82 4.43 -12.87 -10.24
C GLY A 82 4.20 -13.16 -11.73
N THR A 83 3.48 -14.25 -12.03
CA THR A 83 3.21 -14.68 -13.41
C THR A 83 2.01 -13.99 -14.06
N SER A 84 1.29 -13.14 -13.34
CA SER A 84 0.10 -12.43 -13.83
C SER A 84 -0.05 -11.09 -13.13
N CYS A 85 -0.36 -10.04 -13.90
CA CYS A 85 -0.53 -8.68 -13.41
C CYS A 85 -1.96 -8.23 -13.70
N THR A 86 -2.68 -7.90 -12.63
CA THR A 86 -4.02 -7.32 -12.73
C THR A 86 -3.88 -5.83 -12.95
N LEU A 87 -4.64 -5.30 -13.92
CA LEU A 87 -4.66 -3.86 -14.22
C LEU A 87 -5.06 -3.06 -12.97
N THR A 88 -4.34 -1.97 -12.68
CA THR A 88 -4.74 -1.04 -11.63
C THR A 88 -5.81 -0.09 -12.19
N CYS A 89 -6.93 0.03 -11.49
CA CYS A 89 -8.05 0.85 -11.95
C CYS A 89 -7.86 2.33 -11.63
N GLU A 90 -8.40 3.14 -12.54
CA GLU A 90 -8.34 4.59 -12.46
C GLU A 90 -9.24 5.13 -11.34
N ALA A 91 -8.72 6.06 -10.57
CA ALA A 91 -9.50 6.85 -9.62
C ALA A 91 -9.36 8.34 -9.94
N THR A 92 -10.23 9.15 -9.35
CA THR A 92 -10.21 10.61 -9.54
C THR A 92 -8.86 11.23 -9.17
N ILE A 93 -8.44 12.23 -9.96
CA ILE A 93 -7.32 13.14 -9.63
C ILE A 93 -7.64 13.98 -8.38
N GLY A 94 -8.92 14.24 -8.11
CA GLY A 94 -9.37 15.06 -6.99
C GLY A 94 -9.04 16.56 -7.15
N PRO A 95 -9.58 17.41 -6.26
CA PRO A 95 -9.47 18.87 -6.37
C PRO A 95 -8.16 19.44 -5.82
N CYS A 96 -7.33 18.60 -5.20
CA CYS A 96 -6.14 19.02 -4.45
C CYS A 96 -4.83 18.81 -5.24
N HIS A 97 -4.91 18.70 -6.57
CA HIS A 97 -3.73 18.57 -7.44
C HIS A 97 -3.17 19.94 -7.82
N THR A 98 -1.85 20.00 -7.94
CA THR A 98 -1.10 21.09 -8.58
C THR A 98 0.25 20.54 -9.02
N THR A 99 1.07 21.37 -9.66
CA THR A 99 2.42 21.00 -10.11
C THR A 99 3.27 20.39 -8.99
N SER A 100 4.02 19.36 -9.34
CA SER A 100 4.97 18.66 -8.49
C SER A 100 6.40 18.86 -9.00
N PRO A 101 7.38 19.15 -8.13
CA PRO A 101 8.78 19.23 -8.53
C PRO A 101 9.42 17.84 -8.68
N GLU A 102 10.48 17.74 -9.49
CA GLU A 102 11.29 16.51 -9.57
C GLU A 102 12.19 16.37 -8.34
N ARG A 103 11.93 15.37 -7.49
CA ARG A 103 12.73 15.15 -6.27
C ARG A 103 12.49 13.79 -5.63
N THR A 104 13.47 13.36 -4.85
CA THR A 104 13.39 12.17 -4.00
C THR A 104 12.73 12.47 -2.66
N ASP A 105 13.22 13.47 -1.92
CA ASP A 105 12.59 13.91 -0.66
C ASP A 105 11.49 14.92 -0.97
N VAL A 106 10.25 14.53 -0.69
CA VAL A 106 9.07 15.38 -0.92
C VAL A 106 8.62 16.14 0.31
N SER A 107 9.25 15.95 1.47
CA SER A 107 8.71 16.42 2.76
C SER A 107 8.83 17.93 2.99
N ASP A 108 9.74 18.62 2.31
CA ASP A 108 10.15 20.00 2.66
C ASP A 108 10.49 20.17 4.15
N GLY A 109 11.00 19.11 4.80
CA GLY A 109 11.40 19.11 6.20
C GLY A 109 10.25 18.99 7.21
N TRP A 110 9.02 18.75 6.74
CA TRP A 110 7.86 18.52 7.61
C TRP A 110 8.02 17.29 8.48
N ASP A 111 7.45 17.37 9.69
CA ASP A 111 7.43 16.25 10.63
C ASP A 111 6.37 15.20 10.25
N GLY A 112 6.57 13.99 10.75
CA GLY A 112 5.76 12.81 10.47
C GLY A 112 6.50 11.52 10.82
N ILE A 113 5.80 10.39 10.72
CA ILE A 113 6.45 9.08 10.71
C ILE A 113 7.26 8.97 9.41
N PRO A 114 8.58 8.75 9.46
CA PRO A 114 9.42 8.67 8.27
C PRO A 114 8.98 7.51 7.39
N MET A 115 8.75 7.80 6.11
CA MET A 115 8.26 6.84 5.13
C MET A 115 9.13 6.84 3.88
N ARG A 116 9.60 5.66 3.52
CA ARG A 116 10.10 5.33 2.19
C ARG A 116 8.94 4.82 1.36
N LEU A 117 8.53 5.60 0.36
CA LEU A 117 7.45 5.23 -0.56
C LEU A 117 8.07 4.73 -1.87
N LEU A 118 7.79 3.49 -2.24
CA LEU A 118 8.31 2.87 -3.46
C LEU A 118 7.18 2.37 -4.35
N LEU A 119 7.17 2.77 -5.61
CA LEU A 119 6.22 2.27 -6.60
C LEU A 119 6.96 1.58 -7.72
N ARG A 120 6.55 0.37 -8.07
CA ARG A 120 7.00 -0.34 -9.27
C ARG A 120 5.89 -0.28 -10.33
N VAL A 121 6.19 0.27 -11.49
CA VAL A 121 5.29 0.33 -12.64
C VAL A 121 5.59 -0.82 -13.59
N VAL A 122 4.57 -1.61 -13.90
CA VAL A 122 4.65 -2.72 -14.86
C VAL A 122 3.52 -2.63 -15.89
N ASP A 123 3.71 -3.24 -17.05
CA ASP A 123 2.63 -3.43 -18.01
C ASP A 123 1.73 -4.64 -17.68
N THR A 124 0.65 -4.81 -18.43
CA THR A 124 -0.27 -5.96 -18.29
C THR A 124 0.38 -7.33 -18.52
N GLY A 125 1.58 -7.37 -19.10
CA GLY A 125 2.40 -8.56 -19.26
C GLY A 125 3.42 -8.77 -18.13
N CYS A 126 3.31 -8.03 -17.03
CA CYS A 126 4.28 -8.00 -15.92
C CYS A 126 5.70 -7.61 -16.33
N LYS A 127 5.85 -6.73 -17.32
CA LYS A 127 7.17 -6.18 -17.68
C LYS A 127 7.33 -4.80 -17.04
N PRO A 128 8.47 -4.52 -16.39
CA PRO A 128 8.78 -3.18 -15.93
C PRO A 128 8.65 -2.12 -17.03
N VAL A 129 8.12 -0.96 -16.66
CA VAL A 129 8.03 0.21 -17.55
C VAL A 129 9.08 1.23 -17.11
N PRO A 130 10.26 1.29 -17.78
CA PRO A 130 11.29 2.27 -17.46
C PRO A 130 10.93 3.66 -18.02
N ASP A 131 11.52 4.70 -17.43
CA ASP A 131 11.36 6.11 -17.83
C ASP A 131 9.91 6.64 -17.85
N ALA A 132 9.00 5.93 -17.16
CA ALA A 132 7.67 6.45 -16.86
C ALA A 132 7.79 7.50 -15.75
N ILE A 133 7.05 8.60 -15.90
CA ILE A 133 6.94 9.60 -14.84
C ILE A 133 5.91 9.10 -13.84
N VAL A 134 6.29 9.02 -12.57
CA VAL A 134 5.39 8.77 -11.46
C VAL A 134 5.37 10.02 -10.59
N GLU A 135 4.24 10.70 -10.58
CA GLU A 135 3.93 11.81 -9.70
C GLU A 135 3.15 11.30 -8.48
N ILE A 136 3.45 11.83 -7.29
CA ILE A 136 2.69 11.60 -6.06
C ILE A 136 2.31 12.91 -5.39
N TRP A 137 1.16 12.91 -4.72
CA TRP A 137 0.79 13.96 -3.77
C TRP A 137 -0.06 13.41 -2.63
N HIS A 138 0.11 13.97 -1.43
CA HIS A 138 -0.72 13.65 -0.27
C HIS A 138 -0.71 14.78 0.76
N THR A 139 -1.50 14.60 1.82
CA THR A 139 -1.59 15.54 2.94
C THR A 139 -0.34 15.50 3.84
N ASN A 140 -0.11 16.58 4.59
CA ASN A 140 0.74 16.51 5.79
C ASN A 140 0.06 15.68 6.91
N HIS A 141 0.76 15.46 8.03
CA HIS A 141 0.24 14.66 9.14
C HIS A 141 -1.07 15.20 9.73
N THR A 142 -1.39 16.49 9.57
CA THR A 142 -2.65 17.11 10.03
C THR A 142 -3.82 16.99 9.06
N GLY A 143 -3.61 16.40 7.87
CA GLY A 143 -4.66 16.21 6.86
C GLY A 143 -4.79 17.34 5.84
N GLY A 144 -3.88 18.32 5.82
CA GLY A 144 -3.90 19.45 4.87
C GLY A 144 -2.95 19.25 3.69
N TYR A 145 -3.34 19.73 2.52
CA TYR A 145 -2.50 19.75 1.31
C TYR A 145 -1.71 21.06 1.18
N SER A 146 -0.56 20.99 0.50
CA SER A 146 0.25 22.14 0.10
C SER A 146 -0.18 22.70 -1.27
N GLY A 147 0.20 23.93 -1.58
CA GLY A 147 0.09 24.51 -2.91
C GLY A 147 -1.18 25.33 -3.13
N ARG A 148 -1.21 26.07 -4.25
CA ARG A 148 -2.34 26.88 -4.70
C ARG A 148 -3.35 26.00 -5.41
N ILE A 149 -4.30 25.50 -4.63
CA ILE A 149 -5.33 24.52 -5.02
C ILE A 149 -6.70 25.00 -4.53
N GLU A 150 -7.73 24.16 -4.67
CA GLU A 150 -9.03 24.45 -4.08
C GLU A 150 -8.90 24.70 -2.57
N ALA A 151 -9.44 25.84 -2.09
CA ALA A 151 -9.20 26.33 -0.73
C ALA A 151 -9.61 25.32 0.37
N MET A 152 -10.59 24.46 0.08
CA MET A 152 -11.02 23.36 0.95
C MET A 152 -9.94 22.31 1.23
N CYS A 153 -8.89 22.24 0.43
CA CYS A 153 -7.80 21.27 0.57
C CYS A 153 -6.69 21.75 1.51
N ASN A 154 -6.59 23.06 1.78
CA ASN A 154 -5.56 23.61 2.66
C ASN A 154 -6.09 23.75 4.09
N ASN A 155 -5.31 23.31 5.07
CA ASN A 155 -5.63 23.56 6.50
C ASN A 155 -5.13 24.94 6.96
N ASP A 156 -4.08 25.46 6.34
CA ASP A 156 -3.46 26.75 6.66
C ASP A 156 -3.22 27.56 5.37
N GLN A 157 -3.52 28.86 5.39
CA GLN A 157 -3.21 29.79 4.31
C GLN A 157 -1.70 29.85 4.00
N ALA A 158 -0.85 29.62 5.00
CA ALA A 158 0.59 29.55 4.80
C ALA A 158 1.03 28.38 3.92
N ASP A 159 0.16 27.38 3.69
CA ASP A 159 0.48 26.21 2.87
C ASP A 159 0.32 26.47 1.37
N LEU A 160 -0.32 27.57 0.97
CA LEU A 160 -0.57 27.92 -0.44
C LEU A 160 0.72 28.07 -1.27
N ASP A 161 1.77 28.62 -0.68
CA ASP A 161 3.05 28.83 -1.36
C ASP A 161 4.08 27.74 -1.04
N LYS A 162 3.65 26.64 -0.40
CA LYS A 162 4.49 25.46 -0.11
C LYS A 162 4.22 24.36 -1.13
N GLN A 163 5.12 23.37 -1.18
CA GLN A 163 5.01 22.22 -2.08
C GLN A 163 5.21 20.89 -1.36
N PHE A 164 5.15 20.84 -0.02
CA PHE A 164 5.41 19.62 0.74
C PHE A 164 4.53 18.45 0.27
N PHE A 165 5.06 17.25 0.39
CA PHE A 165 4.44 15.98 0.02
C PHE A 165 3.91 15.91 -1.42
N ARG A 166 4.55 16.66 -2.33
CA ARG A 166 4.36 16.60 -3.79
C ARG A 166 5.69 16.30 -4.46
N GLY A 167 5.71 15.43 -5.45
CA GLY A 167 6.91 15.21 -6.23
C GLY A 167 6.68 14.23 -7.37
N TYR A 168 7.51 14.32 -8.40
CA TYR A 168 7.60 13.27 -9.40
C TYR A 168 9.03 12.74 -9.52
N GLN A 169 9.13 11.52 -10.00
CA GLN A 169 10.37 10.88 -10.44
C GLN A 169 10.13 10.06 -11.69
N ARG A 170 11.21 9.69 -12.38
CA ARG A 170 11.18 8.73 -13.48
C ARG A 170 11.52 7.34 -12.97
N THR A 171 10.79 6.34 -13.43
CA THR A 171 11.08 4.95 -13.10
C THR A 171 12.43 4.53 -13.63
N ASP A 172 13.17 3.74 -12.84
CA ASP A 172 14.42 3.12 -13.25
C ASP A 172 14.20 1.94 -14.22
N ALA A 173 15.27 1.21 -14.56
CA ALA A 173 15.21 0.05 -15.45
C ALA A 173 14.29 -1.07 -14.95
N ASP A 174 14.06 -1.14 -13.63
CA ASP A 174 13.17 -2.11 -12.98
C ASP A 174 11.75 -1.54 -12.79
N GLY A 175 11.46 -0.39 -13.39
CA GLY A 175 10.17 0.27 -13.31
C GLY A 175 9.93 0.96 -11.97
N VAL A 176 10.96 1.22 -11.16
CA VAL A 176 10.80 1.66 -9.78
C VAL A 176 11.09 3.15 -9.59
N VAL A 177 10.24 3.83 -8.82
CA VAL A 177 10.52 5.14 -8.20
C VAL A 177 10.60 5.01 -6.68
N ARG A 178 11.34 5.91 -6.02
CA ARG A 178 11.59 5.87 -4.57
C ARG A 178 11.52 7.27 -3.98
N PHE A 179 10.50 7.56 -3.18
CA PHE A 179 10.37 8.84 -2.49
C PHE A 179 10.70 8.69 -1.00
N ASP A 180 11.35 9.71 -0.44
CA ASP A 180 11.38 9.95 0.99
C ASP A 180 10.21 10.89 1.32
N SER A 181 9.34 10.45 2.22
CA SER A 181 8.13 11.17 2.62
C SER A 181 7.80 10.90 4.09
N CYS A 182 6.60 11.29 4.52
CA CYS A 182 6.02 11.00 5.82
C CYS A 182 4.64 10.36 5.66
N PHE A 183 4.21 9.57 6.65
CA PHE A 183 2.86 9.02 6.68
C PHE A 183 1.80 10.16 6.65
N PRO A 184 0.76 10.09 5.78
CA PRO A 184 -0.18 11.20 5.62
C PRO A 184 -1.11 11.37 6.83
N GLY A 185 -1.75 12.53 6.93
CA GLY A 185 -2.87 12.78 7.83
C GLY A 185 -4.21 12.41 7.21
N TRP A 186 -5.25 12.28 8.03
CA TRP A 186 -6.62 12.03 7.55
C TRP A 186 -7.44 13.34 7.49
N TYR A 187 -8.49 13.33 6.67
CA TYR A 187 -9.52 14.36 6.63
C TYR A 187 -10.87 13.70 6.35
N ARG A 188 -11.96 14.41 6.66
CA ARG A 188 -13.31 13.82 6.69
C ARG A 188 -13.74 13.23 5.35
N GLY A 189 -14.43 12.10 5.45
CA GLY A 189 -15.03 11.41 4.30
C GLY A 189 -14.03 10.67 3.42
N ARG A 190 -12.74 10.64 3.81
CA ARG A 190 -11.69 9.92 3.09
C ARG A 190 -10.86 9.04 4.03
N VAL A 191 -10.57 7.82 3.59
CA VAL A 191 -9.53 6.97 4.19
C VAL A 191 -8.15 7.60 3.94
N ASN A 192 -7.17 7.35 4.81
CA ASN A 192 -5.80 7.85 4.63
C ASN A 192 -5.18 7.29 3.33
N HIS A 193 -4.65 8.19 2.47
CA HIS A 193 -4.25 7.84 1.11
C HIS A 193 -3.09 8.68 0.58
N VAL A 194 -2.46 8.16 -0.46
CA VAL A 194 -1.52 8.86 -1.33
C VAL A 194 -2.04 8.79 -2.76
N HIS A 195 -2.18 9.95 -3.40
CA HIS A 195 -2.49 9.99 -4.82
C HIS A 195 -1.25 9.70 -5.64
N PHE A 196 -1.43 9.13 -6.82
CA PHE A 196 -0.38 9.03 -7.82
C PHE A 196 -0.90 9.17 -9.25
N ARG A 197 -0.01 9.62 -10.13
CA ARG A 197 -0.26 9.74 -11.56
C ARG A 197 0.93 9.21 -12.34
N ILE A 198 0.66 8.41 -13.36
CA ILE A 198 1.66 7.83 -14.25
C ILE A 198 1.51 8.42 -15.64
N MET A 199 2.62 8.95 -16.15
CA MET A 199 2.71 9.58 -17.46
C MET A 199 3.91 9.04 -18.23
N THR A 200 3.96 9.34 -19.53
CA THR A 200 5.13 9.07 -20.39
C THR A 200 5.52 10.35 -21.12
N GLY A 201 6.76 10.45 -21.57
CA GLY A 201 7.25 11.66 -22.25
C GLY A 201 7.67 12.76 -21.28
N ALA A 202 7.19 13.98 -21.49
CA ALA A 202 7.50 15.14 -20.64
C ALA A 202 6.51 15.25 -19.48
N TYR A 203 6.98 15.78 -18.34
CA TYR A 203 6.09 16.10 -17.22
C TYR A 203 5.16 17.25 -17.62
N ASP A 204 3.87 17.05 -17.41
CA ASP A 204 2.84 18.07 -17.62
C ASP A 204 1.90 18.08 -16.41
N ALA A 205 1.87 19.23 -15.73
CA ALA A 205 1.10 19.42 -14.51
C ALA A 205 -0.39 19.71 -14.79
N ASP A 206 -0.82 19.91 -16.03
CA ASP A 206 -2.25 20.11 -16.33
C ASP A 206 -3.04 18.83 -15.96
N ASP A 207 -4.12 19.00 -15.20
CA ASP A 207 -5.04 17.94 -14.81
C ASP A 207 -5.60 17.18 -16.03
N ARG A 208 -5.66 17.83 -17.19
CA ARG A 208 -6.14 17.27 -18.46
C ARG A 208 -5.02 16.65 -19.31
N ALA A 209 -3.76 16.77 -18.90
CA ALA A 209 -2.67 16.18 -19.66
C ALA A 209 -2.80 14.65 -19.73
N ALA A 210 -2.29 14.07 -20.80
CA ALA A 210 -2.39 12.63 -21.04
C ALA A 210 -1.67 11.85 -19.93
N ALA A 211 -2.42 11.00 -19.23
CA ALA A 211 -1.90 10.08 -18.23
C ALA A 211 -2.22 8.64 -18.63
N THR A 212 -1.30 7.73 -18.33
CA THR A 212 -1.56 6.30 -18.45
C THR A 212 -2.47 5.80 -17.34
N LEU A 213 -2.32 6.38 -16.14
CA LEU A 213 -3.11 6.06 -14.96
C LEU A 213 -3.10 7.25 -13.99
N VAL A 214 -4.27 7.60 -13.48
CA VAL A 214 -4.42 8.37 -12.24
C VAL A 214 -5.11 7.47 -11.24
N SER A 215 -4.57 7.31 -10.04
CA SER A 215 -5.22 6.51 -9.00
C SER A 215 -4.72 6.91 -7.61
N GLN A 216 -5.09 6.13 -6.60
CA GLN A 216 -4.72 6.39 -5.22
C GLN A 216 -4.38 5.07 -4.53
N LEU A 217 -3.45 5.12 -3.59
CA LEU A 217 -3.09 4.02 -2.72
C LEU A 217 -3.46 4.36 -1.29
N VAL A 218 -3.93 3.36 -0.56
CA VAL A 218 -4.53 3.50 0.76
C VAL A 218 -3.82 2.59 1.77
N PHE A 219 -4.00 2.90 3.04
CA PHE A 219 -3.51 2.08 4.14
C PHE A 219 -4.63 1.28 4.78
N THR A 220 -4.30 0.15 5.42
CA THR A 220 -5.32 -0.68 6.09
C THR A 220 -5.97 0.08 7.24
N ASP A 221 -7.26 -0.16 7.48
CA ASP A 221 -7.97 0.41 8.63
C ASP A 221 -7.27 0.11 9.95
N ALA A 222 -6.69 -1.09 10.06
CA ALA A 222 -5.98 -1.50 11.26
C ALA A 222 -4.64 -0.74 11.45
N LEU A 223 -3.90 -0.45 10.38
CA LEU A 223 -2.70 0.39 10.46
C LEU A 223 -3.06 1.83 10.82
N ASN A 224 -4.12 2.37 10.19
CA ASN A 224 -4.64 3.71 10.51
C ASN A 224 -5.03 3.80 12.00
N ALA A 225 -5.82 2.85 12.50
CA ALA A 225 -6.21 2.80 13.91
C ALA A 225 -5.00 2.67 14.84
N ALA A 226 -3.98 1.88 14.48
CA ALA A 226 -2.76 1.75 15.27
C ALA A 226 -1.97 3.06 15.32
N ILE A 227 -1.77 3.74 14.19
CA ILE A 227 -1.01 5.00 14.14
C ILE A 227 -1.75 6.12 14.86
N PHE A 228 -3.00 6.40 14.48
CA PHE A 228 -3.80 7.47 15.07
C PHE A 228 -4.28 7.17 16.50
N GLY A 229 -4.18 5.92 16.96
CA GLY A 229 -4.47 5.57 18.35
C GLY A 229 -3.29 5.74 19.30
N ASN A 230 -2.05 5.65 18.78
CA ASN A 230 -0.88 5.43 19.64
C ASN A 230 0.30 6.35 19.38
N GLU A 231 0.51 6.81 18.15
CA GLU A 231 1.72 7.57 17.80
C GLU A 231 1.60 9.03 18.23
N PRO A 232 2.56 9.59 18.98
CA PRO A 232 2.41 10.90 19.63
C PRO A 232 1.97 12.04 18.70
N LEU A 233 2.55 12.15 17.49
CA LEU A 233 2.21 13.20 16.53
C LEU A 233 0.81 13.03 15.90
N TYR A 234 0.31 11.80 15.82
CA TYR A 234 -0.94 11.47 15.13
C TYR A 234 -2.11 11.31 16.10
N ARG A 235 -1.88 10.81 17.31
CA ARG A 235 -2.93 10.54 18.31
C ARG A 235 -3.71 11.77 18.75
N GLU A 236 -3.06 12.93 18.72
CA GLU A 236 -3.67 14.21 19.10
C GLU A 236 -4.69 14.70 18.06
N LEU A 237 -4.65 14.15 16.83
CA LEU A 237 -5.55 14.49 15.73
C LEU A 237 -6.86 13.67 15.76
N GLY A 238 -6.95 12.68 16.66
CA GLY A 238 -8.07 11.76 16.75
C GLY A 238 -8.04 10.66 15.69
N LEU A 239 -8.93 9.67 15.87
CA LEU A 239 -9.07 8.55 14.94
C LEU A 239 -9.75 8.99 13.64
N PRO A 240 -9.33 8.46 12.47
CA PRO A 240 -10.03 8.69 11.21
C PRO A 240 -11.50 8.30 11.29
N ASP A 241 -12.38 9.15 10.76
CA ASP A 241 -13.83 8.92 10.77
C ASP A 241 -14.33 8.05 9.60
N THR A 242 -13.43 7.70 8.68
CA THR A 242 -13.73 7.00 7.43
C THR A 242 -12.82 5.77 7.30
N LEU A 243 -13.44 4.63 7.05
CA LEU A 243 -12.81 3.34 6.79
C LEU A 243 -12.78 3.05 5.28
N LEU A 244 -12.02 2.04 4.87
CA LEU A 244 -11.98 1.59 3.48
C LEU A 244 -13.38 1.29 2.91
N SER A 245 -14.27 0.72 3.71
CA SER A 245 -15.62 0.30 3.28
C SER A 245 -16.62 1.44 3.09
N ASN A 246 -16.33 2.65 3.59
CA ASN A 246 -17.22 3.81 3.47
C ASN A 246 -16.50 5.06 2.92
N ASP A 247 -15.29 4.90 2.38
CA ASP A 247 -14.58 5.96 1.67
C ASP A 247 -15.34 6.38 0.40
N ASN A 248 -15.38 7.69 0.13
CA ASN A 248 -16.12 8.23 -1.01
C ASN A 248 -15.54 7.83 -2.38
N VAL A 249 -14.30 7.36 -2.45
CA VAL A 249 -13.62 6.91 -3.68
C VAL A 249 -13.48 5.38 -3.70
N MET A 250 -12.99 4.77 -2.62
CA MET A 250 -12.65 3.35 -2.52
C MET A 250 -13.77 2.49 -1.95
N GLY A 251 -14.81 3.07 -1.33
CA GLY A 251 -15.85 2.33 -0.63
C GLY A 251 -16.71 1.43 -1.52
N GLY A 252 -16.75 1.68 -2.83
CA GLY A 252 -17.47 0.85 -3.80
C GLY A 252 -16.74 -0.44 -4.17
N GLU A 253 -15.45 -0.55 -3.86
CA GLU A 253 -14.64 -1.73 -4.17
C GLU A 253 -14.93 -2.86 -3.19
N SER A 254 -15.27 -4.03 -3.72
CA SER A 254 -15.45 -5.24 -2.93
C SER A 254 -14.14 -5.88 -2.48
N ASP A 255 -13.03 -5.55 -3.16
CA ASP A 255 -11.68 -5.98 -2.84
C ASP A 255 -10.74 -4.77 -2.90
N HIS A 256 -10.23 -4.35 -1.74
CA HIS A 256 -9.30 -3.22 -1.62
C HIS A 256 -7.84 -3.62 -1.82
N THR A 257 -7.53 -4.91 -1.92
CA THR A 257 -6.15 -5.42 -2.04
C THR A 257 -5.34 -4.75 -3.15
N PRO A 258 -5.90 -4.45 -4.35
CA PRO A 258 -5.16 -3.75 -5.40
C PRO A 258 -4.70 -2.33 -5.03
N TYR A 259 -5.33 -1.69 -4.04
CA TYR A 259 -5.07 -0.30 -3.66
C TYR A 259 -4.32 -0.16 -2.33
N LEU A 260 -4.18 -1.25 -1.56
CA LEU A 260 -3.44 -1.22 -0.30
C LEU A 260 -1.93 -1.15 -0.51
N PHE A 261 -1.24 -0.28 0.21
CA PHE A 261 0.22 -0.37 0.34
C PHE A 261 0.63 -1.66 1.07
N ASP A 262 1.68 -2.31 0.57
CA ASP A 262 2.45 -3.28 1.33
C ASP A 262 3.36 -2.51 2.29
N VAL A 263 3.17 -2.69 3.60
CA VAL A 263 3.87 -1.94 4.64
C VAL A 263 4.82 -2.83 5.43
N GLN A 264 6.07 -2.38 5.52
CA GLN A 264 7.09 -2.97 6.40
C GLN A 264 7.62 -1.90 7.36
N GLN A 265 8.15 -2.33 8.50
CA GLN A 265 8.87 -1.47 9.43
C GLN A 265 10.34 -1.90 9.51
N VAL A 266 11.25 -0.95 9.31
CA VAL A 266 12.69 -1.16 9.45
C VAL A 266 13.24 -0.09 10.37
N GLU A 267 13.68 -0.48 11.56
CA GLU A 267 14.21 0.43 12.58
C GLU A 267 13.25 1.60 12.91
N GLY A 268 11.93 1.35 12.89
CA GLY A 268 10.90 2.37 13.11
C GLY A 268 10.64 3.30 11.90
N VAL A 269 11.26 3.05 10.75
CA VAL A 269 10.93 3.70 9.47
C VAL A 269 9.93 2.86 8.70
N MET A 270 8.92 3.51 8.12
CA MET A 270 7.93 2.86 7.26
C MET A 270 8.48 2.64 5.85
N ILE A 271 8.42 1.41 5.36
CA ILE A 271 8.58 1.12 3.93
C ILE A 271 7.17 0.84 3.38
N ALA A 272 6.64 1.77 2.61
CA ALA A 272 5.35 1.63 1.93
C ALA A 272 5.60 1.36 0.45
N SER A 273 5.16 0.20 -0.04
CA SER A 273 5.45 -0.21 -1.41
C SER A 273 4.23 -0.73 -2.15
N LYS A 274 4.22 -0.58 -3.48
CA LYS A 274 3.21 -1.19 -4.34
C LYS A 274 3.73 -1.44 -5.75
N THR A 275 3.36 -2.57 -6.33
CA THR A 275 3.44 -2.75 -7.80
C THR A 275 2.11 -2.33 -8.42
N VAL A 276 2.16 -1.42 -9.39
CA VAL A 276 1.01 -0.90 -10.13
C VAL A 276 1.12 -1.32 -11.59
N THR A 277 0.01 -1.79 -12.14
CA THR A 277 -0.06 -2.30 -13.51
C THR A 277 -0.74 -1.26 -14.39
N VAL A 278 -0.08 -0.86 -15.47
CA VAL A 278 -0.58 0.11 -16.43
C VAL A 278 -0.82 -0.52 -17.79
N ARG A 279 -1.67 0.14 -18.58
CA ARG A 279 -1.85 -0.20 -20.00
C ARG A 279 -0.71 0.38 -20.82
N THR A 280 -0.31 -0.31 -21.86
CA THR A 280 0.70 0.15 -22.83
C THR A 280 0.09 0.52 -24.19
N GLY A 281 -1.19 0.21 -24.40
CA GLY A 281 -1.92 0.52 -25.62
C GLY A 281 -3.36 0.99 -25.36
N SER A 282 -3.88 1.82 -26.25
CA SER A 282 -5.26 2.34 -26.19
C SER A 282 -6.32 1.28 -26.52
N ASP A 283 -5.91 0.17 -27.13
CA ASP A 283 -6.71 -1.02 -27.44
C ASP A 283 -6.98 -1.90 -26.21
N GLN A 284 -6.22 -1.72 -25.13
CA GLN A 284 -6.40 -2.46 -23.89
C GLN A 284 -7.56 -1.89 -23.07
N ALA A 285 -8.38 -2.79 -22.52
CA ALA A 285 -9.54 -2.44 -21.69
C ALA A 285 -9.15 -1.59 -20.47
N THR A 286 -9.93 -0.54 -20.21
CA THR A 286 -9.82 0.31 -19.03
C THR A 286 -10.63 -0.24 -17.86
N CYS A 287 -10.29 0.17 -16.64
CA CYS A 287 -11.17 0.03 -15.49
C CYS A 287 -11.07 1.28 -14.61
N SER A 288 -12.14 1.55 -13.86
CA SER A 288 -12.21 2.64 -12.90
C SER A 288 -12.68 2.07 -11.57
N VAL A 289 -12.21 2.66 -10.48
CA VAL A 289 -12.71 2.36 -9.14
C VAL A 289 -14.21 2.61 -9.11
N LYS A 290 -14.97 1.71 -8.49
CA LYS A 290 -16.42 1.87 -8.35
C LYS A 290 -16.71 2.98 -7.36
N ASP A 291 -17.60 3.88 -7.74
CA ASP A 291 -18.05 4.98 -6.87
C ASP A 291 -18.49 4.43 -5.51
N GLY A 292 -18.00 5.05 -4.44
CA GLY A 292 -18.51 4.80 -3.09
C GLY A 292 -20.00 5.12 -3.03
N ALA A 293 -20.75 4.40 -2.18
CA ALA A 293 -22.22 4.49 -2.06
C ALA A 293 -22.78 5.90 -1.70
N HIS A 294 -21.91 6.90 -1.52
CA HIS A 294 -22.25 8.29 -1.24
C HIS A 294 -21.76 9.27 -2.33
N GLY A 295 -21.40 8.78 -3.53
CA GLY A 295 -20.88 9.56 -4.65
C GLY A 295 -21.85 10.58 -5.26
N GLY A 296 -21.96 11.75 -4.63
CA GLY A 296 -22.10 13.00 -5.40
C GLY A 296 -20.73 13.41 -5.96
N PRO A 297 -20.65 14.33 -6.95
CA PRO A 297 -19.37 14.93 -7.32
C PRO A 297 -18.75 15.46 -6.02
N GLY A 298 -17.53 15.02 -5.69
CA GLY A 298 -16.90 15.13 -4.37
C GLY A 298 -16.89 16.53 -3.76
N GLY A 299 -18.06 16.98 -3.31
CA GLY A 299 -18.31 18.20 -2.57
C GLY A 299 -18.10 17.90 -1.10
N PRO A 300 -17.48 18.82 -0.35
CA PRO A 300 -16.98 18.53 0.97
C PRO A 300 -18.15 18.34 1.93
N GLY A 301 -18.13 17.21 2.65
CA GLY A 301 -18.81 17.13 3.93
C GLY A 301 -18.39 18.32 4.79
N GLY A 302 -19.36 18.93 5.47
CA GLY A 302 -19.18 20.17 6.19
C GLY A 302 -18.02 20.14 7.18
N PHE A 303 -17.42 21.32 7.36
CA PHE A 303 -16.35 21.60 8.31
C PHE A 303 -16.61 20.98 9.68
N GLY A 304 -15.93 19.88 9.97
CA GLY A 304 -15.47 19.61 11.32
C GLY A 304 -13.97 19.78 11.26
N GLY A 305 -13.50 20.98 11.61
CA GLY A 305 -12.08 21.24 11.78
C GLY A 305 -11.45 20.24 12.76
N PRO A 306 -10.11 20.19 12.84
CA PRO A 306 -9.44 19.39 13.85
C PRO A 306 -10.03 19.71 15.24
N PRO A 307 -10.06 18.74 16.18
CA PRO A 307 -10.45 19.02 17.56
C PRO A 307 -9.68 20.27 18.06
N PRO A 308 -10.32 21.16 18.84
CA PRO A 308 -9.77 22.46 19.17
C PRO A 308 -8.34 22.32 19.71
N GLY A 309 -7.40 22.95 19.02
CA GLY A 309 -5.98 22.89 19.32
C GLY A 309 -5.66 23.42 20.72
N LEU A 310 -4.68 22.77 21.35
CA LEU A 310 -3.89 23.38 22.41
C LEU A 310 -3.30 24.71 21.92
N PRO A 311 -3.17 25.73 22.79
CA PRO A 311 -2.66 27.03 22.41
C PRO A 311 -1.22 26.92 21.89
N PRO A 312 -0.79 27.84 20.99
CA PRO A 312 0.52 27.79 20.37
C PRO A 312 1.61 27.80 21.44
N ASP A 313 2.50 26.83 21.35
CA ASP A 313 3.67 26.72 22.22
C ASP A 313 4.54 27.95 21.99
N GLY A 314 4.49 28.87 22.95
CA GLY A 314 5.23 30.12 22.92
C GLY A 314 6.71 29.79 22.87
N ARG A 315 7.34 30.05 21.72
CA ARG A 315 8.79 30.12 21.59
C ARG A 315 9.32 31.05 22.69
N ARG A 316 9.85 30.48 23.77
CA ARG A 316 10.64 31.22 24.75
C ARG A 316 11.91 31.68 24.03
N GLY A 317 11.96 32.96 23.68
CA GLY A 317 13.21 33.62 23.35
C GLY A 317 14.19 33.53 24.53
N PRO A 318 15.50 33.57 24.28
CA PRO A 318 16.51 33.45 25.34
C PRO A 318 16.42 34.67 26.29
N PRO A 319 16.74 34.49 27.59
CA PRO A 319 16.61 35.56 28.58
C PRO A 319 17.64 36.68 28.31
N PRO A 320 17.27 37.98 28.49
CA PRO A 320 18.21 39.07 28.33
C PRO A 320 19.25 39.07 29.46
N GLY A 321 20.50 39.31 29.07
CA GLY A 321 21.65 39.40 29.96
C GLY A 321 21.53 40.56 30.95
N ARG A 322 22.09 40.34 32.14
CA ARG A 322 22.26 41.35 33.19
C ARG A 322 23.32 42.36 32.78
N LEU A 323 22.98 43.65 32.87
CA LEU A 323 23.84 44.73 33.37
C LEU A 323 23.04 45.50 34.41
#